data_AF-A0AAD9ZXY9-F1
#
_entry.id   AF-A0AAD9ZXY9-F1
#
_cell.length_a   1.000
_cell.length_b   1.000
_cell.length_c   1.000
_cell.angle_alpha   90.00
_cell.angle_beta   90.00
_cell.angle_gamma   90.00
#
_symmetry.space_group_name_H-M   'P 1'
#
loop_
_entity.id
_entity.type
_entity.pdbx_description
1 polymer ?
#
loop_
_entity_poly.entity_id
_entity_poly.type
_entity_poly.pdbx_seq_one_letter_code
_entity_poly.pdbx_strand_id
1 'polypeptide(L)' 'MVECLMRGEIGGAGLDVFENEPEVPKELFDLDNVVLSPHIAVFTPESLKNVCELAIKNLEAFFSDKPLLSPFTDDSY' A
#
# COMPACT_ATOMS: atom_id res chain seq x y z
N MET A 1 -12.30 -3.16 14.42
CA MET A 1 -12.24 -4.14 13.30
C MET A 1 -11.92 -5.53 13.80
N VAL A 2 -10.75 -5.76 14.43
CA VAL A 2 -10.33 -7.08 14.94
C VAL A 2 -11.44 -7.75 15.78
N GLU A 3 -12.03 -7.03 16.74
CA GLU A 3 -13.13 -7.56 17.56
C GLU A 3 -14.35 -8.02 16.74
N CYS A 4 -14.72 -7.30 15.67
CA CYS A 4 -15.85 -7.65 14.82
C CYS A 4 -15.58 -8.92 14.00
N LEU A 5 -14.33 -9.15 13.59
CA LEU A 5 -13.91 -10.39 12.91
C LEU A 5 -13.94 -11.58 13.88
N MET A 6 -13.46 -11.38 15.11
CA MET A 6 -13.50 -12.40 16.17
C MET A 6 -14.93 -12.78 16.56
N ARG A 7 -15.86 -11.81 16.59
CA ARG A 7 -17.28 -12.03 16.90
C ARG A 7 -18.10 -12.53 15.71
N GLY A 8 -17.52 -12.62 14.53
CA GLY A 8 -18.22 -13.00 13.29
C GLY A 8 -19.22 -11.94 12.79
N GLU A 9 -19.18 -10.72 13.32
CA GLU A 9 -19.96 -9.58 12.80
C GLU A 9 -19.46 -9.19 11.39
N ILE A 10 -18.15 -9.32 11.17
CA ILE A 10 -17.54 -9.30 9.85
C ILE A 10 -17.23 -10.74 9.45
N GLY A 11 -17.80 -11.17 8.32
CA GLY A 11 -17.66 -12.55 7.83
C GLY A 11 -16.24 -12.94 7.42
N GLY A 12 -15.38 -11.97 7.08
CA GLY A 12 -13.95 -12.16 6.84
C GLY A 12 -13.25 -10.92 6.27
N ALA A 13 -11.91 -10.95 6.19
CA ALA A 13 -11.10 -9.85 5.65
C ALA A 13 -9.81 -10.36 4.98
N GLY A 14 -9.38 -9.63 3.94
CA GLY A 14 -8.03 -9.74 3.37
C GLY A 14 -7.25 -8.47 3.65
N LEU A 15 -6.11 -8.57 4.34
CA LEU A 15 -5.33 -7.42 4.80
C LEU A 15 -3.91 -7.49 4.26
N ASP A 16 -3.51 -6.50 3.45
CA ASP A 16 -2.11 -6.31 3.04
C ASP A 16 -1.38 -5.30 3.93
N VAL A 17 -2.12 -4.39 4.59
CA VAL A 17 -1.54 -3.32 5.41
C VAL A 17 -2.07 -3.34 6.84
N PHE A 18 -1.27 -2.82 7.77
CA PHE A 18 -1.57 -2.76 9.20
C PHE A 18 -1.28 -1.37 9.77
N GLU A 19 -1.96 -1.02 10.87
CA GLU A 19 -1.82 0.31 11.48
C GLU A 19 -0.40 0.55 12.03
N ASN A 20 0.21 -0.47 12.64
CA ASN A 20 1.52 -0.39 13.31
C ASN A 20 2.55 -1.32 12.66
N GLU A 21 2.71 -1.26 11.35
CA GLU A 21 3.67 -2.14 10.65
C GLU A 21 5.10 -2.02 11.19
N PRO A 22 5.83 -3.14 11.32
CA PRO A 22 5.47 -4.51 10.90
C PRO A 22 4.67 -5.31 11.95
N GLU A 23 4.23 -4.69 13.04
CA GLU A 23 3.51 -5.35 14.13
C GLU A 23 2.05 -5.60 13.74
N VAL A 24 1.72 -6.89 13.57
CA VAL A 24 0.35 -7.35 13.27
C VAL A 24 -0.33 -7.79 14.57
N PRO A 25 -1.58 -7.39 14.84
CA PRO A 25 -2.37 -7.91 15.96
C PRO A 25 -2.39 -9.43 15.97
N LYS A 26 -1.96 -10.03 17.08
CA LYS A 26 -1.74 -11.50 17.17
C LYS A 26 -3.02 -12.29 16.91
N GLU A 27 -4.15 -11.72 17.32
CA GLU A 27 -5.48 -12.30 17.16
C GLU A 27 -5.80 -12.60 15.70
N LEU A 28 -5.26 -11.82 14.75
CA LEU A 28 -5.53 -12.01 13.32
C LEU A 28 -4.89 -13.27 12.74
N PHE A 29 -3.83 -13.80 13.35
CA PHE A 29 -3.17 -15.02 12.85
C PHE A 29 -3.96 -16.30 13.15
N ASP A 30 -4.82 -16.27 14.16
CA ASP A 30 -5.59 -17.43 14.60
C ASP A 30 -7.00 -17.49 13.95
N LEU A 31 -7.36 -16.51 13.13
CA LEU A 31 -8.70 -16.39 12.53
C LEU A 31 -8.79 -17.07 11.16
N ASP A 32 -9.62 -18.11 11.05
CA ASP A 32 -9.89 -18.81 9.79
C ASP A 32 -10.57 -17.93 8.72
N ASN A 33 -11.19 -16.82 9.13
CA ASN A 33 -11.86 -15.87 8.24
C ASN A 33 -10.97 -14.69 7.82
N VAL A 34 -9.66 -14.76 8.06
CA VAL A 34 -8.72 -13.70 7.71
C VAL A 34 -7.58 -14.22 6.84
N VAL A 35 -7.24 -13.48 5.79
CA VAL A 35 -6.03 -13.68 4.98
C VAL A 35 -5.12 -12.48 5.13
N LEU A 36 -3.85 -12.73 5.44
CA LEU A 36 -2.84 -11.69 5.67
C LEU A 36 -1.78 -11.74 4.57
N SER A 37 -1.40 -10.57 4.05
CA SER A 37 -0.20 -10.39 3.22
C SER A 37 0.70 -9.30 3.80
N PRO A 38 2.03 -9.41 3.70
CA PRO A 38 2.96 -8.54 4.43
C PRO A 38 3.31 -7.25 3.68
N HIS A 39 2.32 -6.40 3.38
CA HIS A 39 2.46 -5.14 2.64
C HIS A 39 3.17 -5.32 1.29
N ILE A 40 2.72 -6.29 0.50
CA ILE A 40 3.37 -6.68 -0.75
C ILE A 40 2.54 -6.51 -2.00
N ALA A 41 1.35 -5.91 -1.94
CA ALA A 41 0.48 -5.77 -3.11
C ALA A 41 1.16 -5.06 -4.29
N VAL A 42 2.11 -4.15 -4.03
CA VAL A 42 2.80 -3.39 -5.07
C VAL A 42 4.00 -4.11 -5.72
N PHE A 43 4.51 -5.20 -5.13
CA PHE A 43 5.76 -5.84 -5.58
C PHE A 43 5.57 -6.80 -6.75
N THR A 44 5.03 -6.32 -7.87
CA THR A 44 5.06 -7.04 -9.14
C THR A 44 6.17 -6.51 -10.05
N PRO A 45 6.76 -7.32 -10.95
CA PRO A 45 7.76 -6.85 -11.90
C PRO A 45 7.29 -5.65 -12.74
N GLU A 46 6.02 -5.66 -13.15
CA GLU A 46 5.39 -4.60 -13.94
C GLU A 46 5.24 -3.30 -13.13
N SER A 47 4.75 -3.41 -11.89
CA SER A 47 4.60 -2.26 -10.98
C SER A 47 5.94 -1.61 -10.69
N LEU A 48 6.94 -2.41 -10.31
CA LEU A 48 8.28 -1.92 -10.01
C LEU A 48 8.94 -1.27 -11.23
N LYS A 49 8.79 -1.86 -12.42
CA LYS A 49 9.25 -1.25 -13.67
C LYS A 49 8.59 0.11 -13.90
N ASN A 50 7.27 0.19 -13.77
CA ASN A 50 6.53 1.44 -13.99
C ASN A 50 6.91 2.54 -12.99
N VAL A 51 7.09 2.20 -11.72
CA VAL A 51 7.53 3.14 -10.68
C VAL A 51 8.94 3.67 -10.98
N CYS A 52 9.88 2.78 -11.33
CA CYS A 52 11.24 3.17 -11.71
C CYS A 52 11.24 4.07 -12.97
N GLU A 53 10.48 3.70 -14.00
CA GLU A 53 10.36 4.50 -15.22
C GLU A 53 9.76 5.88 -14.96
N LEU A 54 8.72 5.97 -14.12
CA LEU A 54 8.10 7.24 -13.73
C LEU A 54 9.08 8.12 -12.95
N ALA A 55 9.86 7.54 -12.03
CA ALA A 55 10.88 8.26 -11.28
C ALA A 55 11.95 8.85 -12.21
N ILE A 56 12.49 8.03 -13.13
CA ILE A 56 13.48 8.47 -14.13
C ILE A 56 12.92 9.62 -14.99
N LYS A 57 11.70 9.46 -15.53
CA LYS A 57 11.08 10.49 -16.39
C LYS A 57 10.83 11.80 -15.65
N ASN A 58 10.48 11.76 -14.36
CA ASN A 58 10.35 12.97 -13.56
C ASN A 58 11.70 13.67 -13.37
N LEU A 59 12.78 12.92 -13.12
CA LEU A 59 14.14 13.48 -13.04
C LEU A 59 14.56 14.11 -14.38
N GLU A 60 14.34 13.42 -15.50
CA GLU A 60 14.61 13.96 -16.84
C GLU A 60 13.83 15.24 -17.12
N ALA A 61 12.54 15.28 -16.75
CA ALA A 61 11.71 16.46 -16.91
C ALA A 61 12.24 17.64 -16.08
N PHE A 62 12.57 17.39 -14.81
CA PHE A 62 13.13 18.41 -13.90
C PHE A 62 14.42 19.02 -14.45
N PHE A 63 15.39 18.22 -14.88
CA PHE A 63 16.66 18.71 -15.42
C PHE A 63 16.56 19.30 -16.83
N SER A 64 15.40 19.15 -17.48
CA SER A 64 15.12 19.74 -18.80
C SER A 64 14.21 20.97 -18.72
N ASP A 65 13.97 21.52 -17.53
CA ASP A 65 13.04 22.63 -17.28
C ASP A 65 11.62 22.34 -17.82
N LYS A 66 11.19 21.08 -17.80
CA LYS A 66 9.85 20.63 -18.21
C LYS A 66 8.99 20.33 -16.97
N PRO A 67 7.65 20.43 -17.09
CA PRO A 67 6.74 20.00 -16.03
C PRO A 67 6.95 18.52 -15.63
N LEU A 68 6.84 18.24 -14.33
CA LEU A 68 6.87 16.88 -13.80
C LEU A 68 5.68 16.07 -14.32
N LEU A 69 5.86 14.75 -14.47
CA LEU A 69 4.81 13.83 -14.90
C LEU A 69 3.85 13.50 -13.76
N SER A 70 4.33 13.50 -12.52
CA SER A 70 3.53 13.25 -11.33
C SER A 70 3.81 14.33 -10.27
N PRO A 71 3.42 15.59 -10.53
CA PRO A 71 3.59 16.66 -9.56
C PRO A 71 2.71 16.39 -8.34
N PHE A 72 3.25 16.59 -7.15
CA PHE A 72 2.44 16.70 -5.94
C PHE A 72 2.04 18.16 -5.79
N THR A 73 0.75 18.44 -5.79
CA THR A 73 0.21 19.76 -5.44
C THR A 73 -0.32 19.66 -4.02
N ASP A 74 0.29 20.39 -3.11
CA ASP A 74 -0.30 20.58 -1.79
C ASP A 74 -1.42 21.62 -1.93
N ASP A 75 -2.66 21.14 -2.04
CA ASP A 75 -3.85 22.00 -2.13
C ASP A 75 -4.30 22.49 -0.74
N SER A 76 -3.51 22.26 0.32
CA SER A 76 -3.80 22.73 1.67
C SER A 76 -3.12 24.08 1.99
N TYR A 77 -3.62 25.14 1.35
CA TYR A 77 -3.51 26.54 1.80
C TYR A 77 -4.83 27.28 1.62
#